data_AF-A0A3R6EJZ5-F1
#
_entry.id   AF-A0A3R6EJZ5-F1
#
_cell.length_a   1.000
_cell.length_b   1.000
_cell.length_c   1.000
_cell.angle_alpha   90.00
_cell.angle_beta   90.00
_cell.angle_gamma   90.00
#
_symmetry.space_group_name_H-M   'P 1'
#
loop_
_entity.id
_entity.type
_entity.pdbx_description
1 polymer ?
#
loop_
_entity_poly.entity_id
_entity_poly.type
_entity_poly.pdbx_seq_one_letter_code
_entity_poly.pdbx_strand_id
1 'polypeptide(L)' 'MSMDYMFCTLIIVAILVIINSTFIAYLYLSYKYKTIDKFFMAWVTSSTMILIMWFVEGLYLYLTN' A
#
# COMPACT_ATOMS: atom_id res chain seq x y z
N MET A 1 6.85 -21.85 -2.50
CA MET A 1 7.24 -20.58 -3.14
C MET A 1 8.72 -20.38 -2.83
N SER A 2 9.58 -20.05 -3.80
CA SER A 2 10.99 -19.75 -3.46
C SER A 2 11.03 -18.51 -2.56
N MET A 3 11.93 -18.50 -1.58
CA MET A 3 12.24 -17.33 -0.75
C MET A 3 12.44 -16.07 -1.60
N ASP A 4 13.13 -16.21 -2.74
CA ASP A 4 13.39 -15.11 -3.68
C ASP A 4 12.11 -14.54 -4.29
N TYR A 5 11.13 -15.38 -4.60
CA TYR A 5 9.86 -14.93 -5.16
C TYR A 5 9.03 -14.19 -4.12
N MET A 6 9.05 -14.63 -2.85
CA MET A 6 8.34 -13.95 -1.77
C MET A 6 9.00 -12.60 -1.44
N PHE A 7 10.32 -12.54 -1.44
CA PHE A 7 11.08 -11.30 -1.29
C PHE A 7 10.78 -10.29 -2.41
N CYS A 8 10.82 -10.72 -3.68
CA CYS A 8 10.44 -9.88 -4.82
C CYS A 8 8.99 -9.38 -4.69
N THR A 9 8.07 -10.24 -4.26
CA THR A 9 6.66 -9.86 -4.03
C THR A 9 6.56 -8.78 -2.94
N LEU A 10 7.28 -8.92 -1.83
CA LEU A 10 7.31 -7.92 -0.76
C LEU A 10 7.85 -6.58 -1.22
N ILE A 11 8.88 -6.56 -2.05
CA ILE A 11 9.41 -5.32 -2.66
C ILE A 11 8.31 -4.64 -3.51
N ILE A 12 7.62 -5.39 -4.36
CA ILE A 12 6.56 -4.84 -5.22
C ILE A 12 5.43 -4.25 -4.36
N VAL A 13 4.96 -4.98 -3.34
CA VAL A 13 3.91 -4.51 -2.44
C VAL A 13 4.36 -3.25 -1.68
N ALA A 14 5.60 -3.22 -1.19
CA ALA A 14 6.17 -2.04 -0.52
C ALA A 14 6.16 -0.80 -1.42
N ILE A 15 6.57 -0.94 -2.69
CA ILE A 15 6.55 0.16 -3.66
C ILE A 15 5.11 0.66 -3.87
N LEU A 16 4.14 -0.24 -4.01
CA LEU A 16 2.72 0.14 -4.16
C LEU A 16 2.19 0.88 -2.94
N VAL A 17 2.50 0.41 -1.73
CA VAL A 17 2.12 1.08 -0.47
C VAL A 17 2.72 2.49 -0.41
N ILE A 18 3.99 2.66 -0.77
CA ILE A 18 4.68 3.96 -0.76
C ILE A 18 4.01 4.93 -1.75
N ILE A 19 3.76 4.47 -2.98
CA ILE A 19 3.13 5.31 -4.01
C ILE A 19 1.74 5.76 -3.56
N ASN A 20 0.90 4.83 -3.10
CA ASN A 20 -0.46 5.16 -2.70
C ASN A 20 -0.49 6.06 -1.45
N SER A 21 0.36 5.78 -0.46
CA SER A 21 0.46 6.61 0.75
C SER A 21 0.93 8.03 0.42
N THR A 22 1.91 8.17 -0.49
CA THR A 22 2.41 9.47 -0.95
C THR A 22 1.34 10.23 -1.71
N PHE A 23 0.57 9.55 -2.56
CA PHE A 23 -0.55 10.16 -3.27
C PHE A 23 -1.65 10.63 -2.29
N ILE A 24 -2.04 9.82 -1.32
CA ILE A 24 -2.98 10.22 -0.27
C ILE A 24 -2.45 11.44 0.49
N ALA A 25 -1.20 11.40 0.96
CA ALA A 25 -0.56 12.51 1.67
C ALA A 25 -0.56 13.78 0.82
N TYR A 26 -0.22 13.68 -0.47
CA TYR A 26 -0.29 14.79 -1.41
C TYR A 26 -1.69 15.41 -1.47
N LEU A 27 -2.74 14.59 -1.54
CA LEU A 27 -4.12 15.09 -1.60
C LEU A 27 -4.55 15.82 -0.33
N TYR A 28 -4.10 15.33 0.84
CA TYR A 28 -4.37 16.00 2.11
C TYR A 28 -3.58 17.30 2.26
N LEU A 29 -2.28 17.28 2.01
CA LEU A 29 -1.41 18.45 2.13
C LEU A 29 -1.78 19.57 1.15
N SER A 30 -2.19 19.21 -0.07
CA SER A 30 -2.62 20.17 -1.09
C SER A 30 -4.10 20.58 -0.99
N TYR A 31 -4.84 20.08 0.00
CA TYR A 31 -6.29 20.26 0.14
C TYR A 31 -7.15 19.76 -1.05
N LYS A 32 -6.54 19.06 -2.01
CA LYS A 32 -7.21 18.50 -3.19
C LYS A 32 -8.16 17.35 -2.85
N TYR A 33 -8.07 16.76 -1.66
CA TYR A 33 -9.03 15.75 -1.20
C TYR A 33 -10.48 16.28 -1.18
N LYS A 34 -10.70 17.60 -1.07
CA LYS A 34 -12.04 18.20 -1.10
C LYS A 34 -12.68 18.24 -2.49
N THR A 35 -11.85 18.26 -3.53
CA THR A 35 -12.29 18.37 -4.94
C THR A 35 -12.40 17.01 -5.61
N ILE A 36 -11.78 15.99 -5.04
CA ILE A 36 -11.81 14.62 -5.57
C ILE A 36 -13.06 13.90 -5.07
N ASP A 37 -13.55 12.99 -5.92
CA ASP A 37 -14.69 12.13 -5.58
C ASP A 37 -14.43 11.31 -4.29
N LYS A 38 -15.44 11.28 -3.42
CA LYS A 38 -15.33 10.63 -2.10
C LYS A 38 -15.19 9.13 -2.22
N PHE A 39 -15.82 8.51 -3.23
CA PHE A 39 -15.71 7.08 -3.45
C PHE A 39 -14.30 6.73 -3.92
N PHE A 40 -13.71 7.51 -4.83
CA PHE A 40 -12.32 7.35 -5.23
C PHE A 40 -11.36 7.48 -4.04
N MET A 41 -11.53 8.50 -3.18
CA MET A 41 -10.71 8.64 -1.96
C MET A 41 -10.84 7.44 -1.02
N ALA A 42 -12.06 6.96 -0.80
CA ALA A 42 -12.31 5.79 0.04
C ALA A 42 -11.65 4.53 -0.54
N TRP A 43 -11.72 4.34 -1.87
CA TRP A 43 -11.14 3.21 -2.58
C TRP A 43 -9.60 3.20 -2.54
N VAL A 44 -8.96 4.35 -2.79
CA VAL A 44 -7.49 4.45 -2.68
C VAL A 44 -7.03 4.22 -1.25
N THR A 45 -7.76 4.75 -0.27
CA THR A 45 -7.42 4.55 1.15
C THR A 45 -7.58 3.09 1.57
N SER A 46 -8.70 2.45 1.23
CA SER A 46 -8.96 1.05 1.62
C SER A 46 -8.00 0.07 0.94
N SER A 47 -7.70 0.28 -0.35
CA SER A 47 -6.69 -0.52 -1.06
C SER A 47 -5.30 -0.38 -0.46
N THR A 48 -4.92 0.83 -0.01
CA THR A 48 -3.64 1.05 0.68
C THR A 48 -3.58 0.26 1.99
N MET A 49 -4.66 0.25 2.78
CA MET A 49 -4.71 -0.50 4.03
C MET A 49 -4.61 -2.02 3.80
N ILE A 50 -5.27 -2.53 2.75
CA ILE A 50 -5.17 -3.95 2.37
C ILE A 50 -3.74 -4.31 1.99
N LEU A 51 -3.07 -3.47 1.18
CA LEU A 51 -1.67 -3.69 0.80
C LEU A 51 -0.73 -3.66 2.01
N ILE A 52 -0.97 -2.79 2.99
CA ILE A 52 -0.20 -2.77 4.25
C ILE A 52 -0.39 -4.06 5.03
N MET A 53 -1.62 -4.55 5.17
CA MET A 53 -1.90 -5.83 5.85
C MET A 53 -1.16 -6.99 5.16
N TRP A 54 -1.25 -7.06 3.84
CA TRP A 54 -0.57 -8.09 3.04
C TRP A 54 0.95 -7.98 3.15
N PHE A 55 1.50 -6.76 3.18
CA PHE A 55 2.92 -6.55 3.37
C PHE A 55 3.39 -7.06 4.74
N VAL A 56 2.67 -6.73 5.81
CA VAL A 56 3.00 -7.15 7.17
C VAL A 56 2.91 -8.66 7.33
N GLU A 57 1.83 -9.27 6.85
CA GLU A 57 1.66 -10.73 6.88
C GLU A 57 2.74 -11.44 6.05
N GLY A 58 3.01 -10.96 4.83
CA GLY A 58 4.05 -11.52 3.98
C GLY A 58 5.44 -11.36 4.60
N LEU A 59 5.73 -10.24 5.25
CA LEU A 59 7.01 -10.00 5.93
C LEU A 59 7.17 -10.95 7.11
N TYR A 60 6.11 -11.15 7.91
CA TYR A 60 6.12 -12.11 9.00
C TYR A 60 6.42 -13.52 8.49
N LEU A 61 5.74 -13.96 7.42
CA LEU A 61 5.97 -15.26 6.81
C LEU A 61 7.39 -15.40 6.20
N TYR A 62 7.98 -14.31 5.72
CA TYR A 62 9.34 -14.31 5.15
C TYR A 62 10.42 -14.44 6.22
N LEU A 63 10.19 -13.86 7.38
CA LEU A 63 11.15 -13.91 8.49
C LEU A 63 11.05 -15.20 9.32
N THR A 64 9.94 -15.93 9.23
CA THR A 64 9.65 -17.11 10.06
C THR A 64 9.72 -18.45 9.33
N ASN A 65 9.79 -18.44 8.00
CA ASN A 65 10.11 -19.61 7.17
C ASN A 65 11.54 -19.54 6.65
#